data_AF-A0A955ND13-F1
#
_entry.id   AF-A0A955ND13-F1
#
_cell.length_a   1.000
_cell.length_b   1.000
_cell.length_c   1.000
_cell.angle_alpha   90.00
_cell.angle_beta   90.00
_cell.angle_gamma   90.00
#
_symmetry.space_group_name_H-M   'P 1'
#
loop_
_entity.id
_entity.type
_entity.pdbx_description
1 polymer ?
#
loop_
_entity_poly.entity_id
_entity_poly.type
_entity_poly.pdbx_seq_one_letter_code
_entity_poly.pdbx_strand_id
1 'polypeptide(L)'
;EALLDVPKLQFFEVYNGHPSVDNWGNEAKGFHPTDRIWDIVLSMRQRRGDGRILYGVGTDDTHDYFKRAIGESNSGRGWIQVLADSLTPESIIAAMKDGSFYASTGVTLDSISFDGKKMTVAIEAEDGVTYTTKFFGTRKDFDPTSEPKLGEDGKPVAGASKVYSDEIGETLLETTENPAVYELNGDELYVRAKIISSKEQENPFKAGDLETAWTQPAIPGR
;
A
#
# COMPACT_ATOMS: atom_id res chain seq x y z
N GLU A 1 4.55 16.17 -3.07
CA GLU A 1 4.74 17.04 -4.26
C GLU A 1 5.81 16.50 -5.20
N ALA A 2 7.06 16.30 -4.76
CA ALA A 2 8.13 15.76 -5.62
C ALA A 2 7.74 14.48 -6.41
N LEU A 3 7.01 13.54 -5.80
CA LEU A 3 6.54 12.31 -6.48
C LEU A 3 5.52 12.58 -7.62
N LEU A 4 4.78 13.70 -7.54
CA LEU A 4 3.85 14.13 -8.58
C LEU A 4 4.58 14.79 -9.77
N ASP A 5 5.78 15.32 -9.54
CA ASP A 5 6.61 15.95 -10.58
C ASP A 5 7.43 14.92 -11.37
N VAL A 6 7.38 13.65 -10.98
CA VAL A 6 8.02 12.52 -11.68
C VAL A 6 6.93 11.62 -12.29
N PRO A 7 6.31 12.02 -13.43
CA PRO A 7 5.17 11.29 -13.98
C PRO A 7 5.52 9.88 -14.47
N LYS A 8 6.81 9.56 -14.65
CA LYS A 8 7.29 8.22 -15.06
C LYS A 8 7.57 7.29 -13.88
N LEU A 9 7.45 7.76 -12.63
CA LEU A 9 7.60 6.90 -11.46
C LEU A 9 6.45 5.88 -11.43
N GLN A 10 6.77 4.59 -11.52
CA GLN A 10 5.78 3.50 -11.60
C GLN A 10 5.60 2.77 -10.26
N PHE A 11 6.61 2.78 -9.39
CA PHE A 11 6.61 2.03 -8.13
C PHE A 11 6.83 2.97 -6.96
N PHE A 12 6.15 2.71 -5.85
CA PHE A 12 6.26 3.42 -4.59
C PHE A 12 6.42 2.40 -3.47
N GLU A 13 7.36 2.65 -2.57
CA GLU A 13 7.60 1.78 -1.43
C GLU A 13 6.52 1.98 -0.36
N VAL A 14 5.56 1.05 -0.29
CA VAL A 14 4.47 1.08 0.69
C VAL A 14 4.88 0.49 2.03
N TYR A 15 5.95 -0.31 2.04
CA TYR A 15 6.52 -0.89 3.24
C TYR A 15 8.02 -1.12 3.05
N ASN A 16 8.80 -0.74 4.05
CA ASN A 16 10.24 -0.99 4.14
C ASN A 16 10.57 -1.66 5.49
N GLY A 17 11.33 -2.76 5.46
CA GLY A 17 11.72 -3.51 6.66
C GLY A 17 12.82 -2.87 7.53
N HIS A 18 13.39 -1.74 7.11
CA HIS A 18 14.44 -1.04 7.84
C HIS A 18 13.90 -0.44 9.16
N PRO A 19 14.59 -0.61 10.30
CA PRO A 19 14.07 -0.26 11.62
C PRO A 19 13.89 1.24 11.87
N SER A 20 14.49 2.10 11.04
CA SER A 20 14.46 3.57 11.20
C SER A 20 13.41 4.29 10.35
N VAL A 21 12.54 3.55 9.65
CA VAL A 21 11.50 4.15 8.78
C VAL A 21 10.21 4.39 9.55
N ASP A 22 9.40 5.32 9.05
CA ASP A 22 8.11 5.70 9.64
C ASP A 22 6.94 5.13 8.78
N ASN A 23 6.93 3.81 8.46
CA ASN A 23 5.89 3.16 7.63
C ASN A 23 4.46 3.51 8.12
N TRP A 24 4.27 3.48 9.44
CA TRP A 24 3.00 3.73 10.11
C TRP A 24 2.71 5.21 10.37
N GLY A 25 3.51 6.10 9.79
CA GLY A 25 3.46 7.52 10.02
C GLY A 25 4.16 7.94 11.31
N ASN A 26 4.31 9.25 11.47
CA ASN A 26 4.91 9.87 12.63
C ASN A 26 4.26 11.24 12.86
N GLU A 27 3.22 11.27 13.70
CA GLU A 27 2.44 12.48 13.93
C GLU A 27 3.28 13.63 14.46
N ALA A 28 4.24 13.34 15.36
CA ALA A 28 5.13 14.33 15.94
C ALA A 28 6.04 15.00 14.88
N LYS A 29 6.43 14.26 13.84
CA LYS A 29 7.17 14.79 12.68
C LYS A 29 6.24 15.28 11.56
N GLY A 30 4.93 15.08 11.67
CA GLY A 30 3.96 15.37 10.63
C GLY A 30 4.08 14.46 9.39
N PHE A 31 4.49 13.20 9.57
CA PHE A 31 4.58 12.22 8.49
C PHE A 31 3.31 11.37 8.43
N HIS A 32 2.71 11.28 7.24
CA HIS A 32 1.62 10.32 6.98
C HIS A 32 2.17 8.90 6.91
N PRO A 33 1.34 7.88 7.21
CA PRO A 33 1.64 6.50 6.85
C PRO A 33 1.99 6.35 5.36
N THR A 34 2.85 5.40 5.01
CA THR A 34 3.31 5.20 3.63
C THR A 34 2.16 4.84 2.69
N ASP A 35 1.24 3.97 3.10
CA ASP A 35 0.04 3.64 2.32
C ASP A 35 -0.90 4.84 2.13
N ARG A 36 -0.96 5.76 3.09
CA ARG A 36 -1.65 7.05 2.94
C ARG A 36 -0.96 7.97 1.93
N ILE A 37 0.38 8.05 1.96
CA ILE A 37 1.15 8.81 0.97
C ILE A 37 0.91 8.24 -0.44
N TRP A 38 0.86 6.92 -0.55
CA TRP A 38 0.56 6.22 -1.80
C TRP A 38 -0.80 6.64 -2.37
N ASP A 39 -1.86 6.64 -1.55
CA ASP A 39 -3.20 7.09 -1.95
C ASP A 39 -3.24 8.55 -2.38
N ILE A 40 -2.54 9.44 -1.67
CA ILE A 40 -2.44 10.87 -2.02
C ILE A 40 -1.84 11.03 -3.41
N VAL A 41 -0.70 10.39 -3.67
CA VAL A 41 -0.04 10.52 -4.97
C VAL A 41 -0.91 9.91 -6.07
N LEU A 42 -1.46 8.71 -5.84
CA LEU A 42 -2.31 8.02 -6.81
C LEU A 42 -3.56 8.84 -7.15
N SER A 43 -4.26 9.38 -6.16
CA SER A 43 -5.49 10.18 -6.37
C SER A 43 -5.22 11.46 -7.15
N MET A 44 -4.15 12.17 -6.81
CA MET A 44 -3.77 13.40 -7.52
C MET A 44 -3.37 13.12 -8.97
N ARG A 45 -2.70 11.99 -9.22
CA ARG A 45 -2.35 11.53 -10.57
C ARG A 45 -3.59 11.23 -11.42
N GLN A 46 -4.52 10.45 -10.88
CA GLN A 46 -5.79 10.16 -11.56
C GLN A 46 -6.58 11.45 -11.85
N ARG A 47 -6.63 12.39 -10.89
CA ARG A 47 -7.30 13.68 -11.08
C ARG A 47 -6.66 14.54 -12.18
N ARG A 48 -5.33 14.59 -12.25
CA ARG A 48 -4.58 15.36 -13.27
C ARG A 48 -4.75 14.79 -14.68
N GLY A 49 -5.34 13.60 -14.82
CA GLY A 49 -5.50 12.91 -16.10
C GLY A 49 -4.19 12.30 -16.63
N ASP A 50 -3.17 12.13 -15.76
CA ASP A 50 -1.96 11.41 -16.17
C ASP A 50 -2.20 9.90 -16.27
N GLY A 51 -3.25 9.39 -15.61
CA GLY A 51 -3.77 8.02 -15.71
C GLY A 51 -2.77 6.91 -15.36
N ARG A 52 -1.56 7.26 -14.91
CA ARG A 52 -0.50 6.29 -14.65
C ARG A 52 -0.67 5.74 -13.24
N ILE A 53 -0.93 4.44 -13.18
CA ILE A 53 -0.97 3.73 -11.91
C ILE A 53 0.41 3.87 -11.25
N LEU A 54 0.37 4.23 -9.97
CA LEU A 54 1.52 4.09 -9.08
C LEU A 54 1.32 2.78 -8.34
N TYR A 55 2.17 1.79 -8.60
CA TYR A 55 2.12 0.49 -7.94
C TYR A 55 2.87 0.54 -6.60
N GLY A 56 2.42 -0.23 -5.62
CA GLY A 56 3.00 -0.33 -4.29
C GLY A 56 3.91 -1.55 -4.17
N VAL A 57 5.14 -1.35 -3.72
CA VAL A 57 6.13 -2.42 -3.47
C VAL A 57 6.49 -2.49 -1.98
N GLY A 58 6.72 -3.70 -1.50
CA GLY A 58 7.27 -3.97 -0.16
C GLY A 58 8.72 -4.45 -0.28
N THR A 59 9.60 -3.97 0.59
CA THR A 59 11.01 -4.33 0.64
C THR A 59 11.44 -4.61 2.08
N ASP A 60 12.54 -5.33 2.28
CA ASP A 60 13.12 -5.54 3.61
C ASP A 60 14.32 -4.62 3.92
N ASP A 61 14.95 -4.06 2.88
CA ASP A 61 16.10 -3.15 2.96
C ASP A 61 17.24 -3.68 3.85
N THR A 62 17.57 -4.96 3.63
CA THR A 62 18.49 -5.72 4.47
C THR A 62 19.93 -5.21 4.39
N HIS A 63 20.55 -5.05 5.55
CA HIS A 63 21.98 -4.78 5.72
C HIS A 63 22.65 -5.70 6.76
N ASP A 64 21.86 -6.36 7.62
CA ASP A 64 22.33 -7.19 8.74
C ASP A 64 21.92 -8.66 8.55
N TYR A 65 22.91 -9.52 8.32
CA TYR A 65 22.69 -10.93 7.96
C TYR A 65 23.01 -11.94 9.08
N PHE A 66 23.71 -11.52 10.13
CA PHE A 66 24.23 -12.43 11.16
C PHE A 66 23.45 -12.41 12.47
N LYS A 67 22.54 -11.45 12.65
CA LYS A 67 21.72 -11.29 13.85
C LYS A 67 20.32 -10.87 13.43
N ARG A 68 19.30 -11.67 13.79
CA ARG A 68 17.89 -11.31 13.60
C ARG A 68 17.35 -10.68 14.88
N ALA A 69 16.96 -9.40 14.83
CA ALA A 69 16.35 -8.69 15.96
C ALA A 69 15.63 -7.42 15.50
N ILE A 70 14.63 -6.99 16.28
CA ILE A 70 14.05 -5.65 16.15
C ILE A 70 15.17 -4.61 16.34
N GLY A 71 15.18 -3.57 15.50
CA GLY A 71 16.23 -2.56 15.50
C GLY A 71 17.41 -2.85 14.58
N GLU A 72 17.52 -4.05 14.01
CA GLU A 72 18.49 -4.42 12.97
C GLU A 72 17.83 -4.37 11.59
N SER A 73 18.59 -4.18 10.51
CA SER A 73 18.08 -4.17 9.13
C SER A 73 18.12 -5.57 8.53
N ASN A 74 17.14 -6.40 8.88
CA ASN A 74 17.14 -7.84 8.56
C ASN A 74 16.30 -8.21 7.33
N SER A 75 16.63 -9.37 6.75
CA SER A 75 15.88 -9.94 5.64
C SER A 75 14.55 -10.58 6.02
N GLY A 76 13.69 -10.68 5.00
CA GLY A 76 12.39 -11.36 5.08
C GLY A 76 11.35 -10.57 5.85
N ARG A 77 11.44 -9.24 5.85
CA ARG A 77 10.47 -8.35 6.51
C ARG A 77 9.37 -7.85 5.57
N GLY A 78 9.71 -7.69 4.30
CA GLY A 78 8.80 -7.26 3.26
C GLY A 78 9.28 -7.70 1.89
N TRP A 79 8.35 -8.06 1.03
CA TRP A 79 8.63 -8.47 -0.35
C TRP A 79 7.44 -8.16 -1.25
N ILE A 80 7.60 -8.46 -2.54
CA ILE A 80 6.49 -8.56 -3.47
C ILE A 80 6.28 -10.03 -3.86
N GLN A 81 5.04 -10.46 -3.91
CA GLN A 81 4.62 -11.72 -4.52
C GLN A 81 4.16 -11.45 -5.94
N VAL A 82 4.94 -11.91 -6.92
CA VAL A 82 4.69 -11.66 -8.35
C VAL A 82 3.87 -12.80 -8.95
N LEU A 83 2.72 -12.47 -9.50
CA LEU A 83 1.80 -13.41 -10.14
C LEU A 83 2.19 -13.58 -11.62
N ALA A 84 3.31 -14.26 -11.85
CA ALA A 84 3.86 -14.51 -13.17
C ALA A 84 3.56 -15.93 -13.67
N ASP A 85 3.34 -16.09 -14.98
CA ASP A 85 3.09 -17.39 -15.63
C ASP A 85 4.28 -18.36 -15.50
N SER A 86 5.50 -17.83 -15.35
CA SER A 86 6.73 -18.64 -15.23
C SER A 86 7.81 -17.93 -14.42
N LEU A 87 8.73 -18.70 -13.84
CA LEU A 87 9.88 -18.18 -13.10
C LEU A 87 11.02 -17.80 -14.07
N THR A 88 10.75 -16.84 -14.95
CA THR A 88 11.73 -16.26 -15.88
C THR A 88 11.82 -14.74 -15.65
N PRO A 89 12.99 -14.10 -15.87
CA PRO A 89 13.13 -12.65 -15.74
C PRO A 89 12.09 -11.89 -16.58
N GLU A 90 11.83 -12.35 -17.81
CA GLU A 90 10.89 -11.73 -18.73
C GLU A 90 9.45 -11.78 -18.20
N SER A 91 9.03 -12.94 -17.69
CA SER A 91 7.68 -13.14 -17.14
C SER A 91 7.47 -12.33 -15.85
N ILE A 92 8.47 -12.30 -14.96
CA ILE A 92 8.44 -11.49 -13.73
C ILE A 92 8.36 -10.00 -14.06
N ILE A 93 9.22 -9.50 -14.95
CA ILE A 93 9.24 -8.09 -15.33
C ILE A 93 7.93 -7.68 -16.01
N ALA A 94 7.37 -8.54 -16.86
CA ALA A 94 6.08 -8.30 -17.51
C ALA A 94 4.95 -8.17 -16.47
N ALA A 95 4.84 -9.13 -15.54
CA ALA A 95 3.85 -9.11 -14.47
C ALA A 95 3.99 -7.86 -13.58
N MET A 96 5.21 -7.49 -13.20
CA MET A 96 5.45 -6.27 -12.42
C MET A 96 5.05 -4.99 -13.18
N LYS A 97 5.27 -4.93 -14.49
CA LYS A 97 4.88 -3.77 -15.32
C LYS A 97 3.37 -3.66 -15.52
N ASP A 98 2.67 -4.80 -15.46
CA ASP A 98 1.21 -4.87 -15.56
C ASP A 98 0.52 -4.65 -14.20
N GLY A 99 1.25 -4.80 -13.10
CA GLY A 99 0.69 -4.71 -11.74
C GLY A 99 0.21 -6.05 -11.19
N SER A 100 0.56 -7.16 -11.84
CA SER A 100 0.22 -8.53 -11.42
C SER A 100 1.13 -8.99 -10.28
N PHE A 101 1.06 -8.31 -9.15
CA PHE A 101 1.79 -8.63 -7.92
C PHE A 101 1.13 -7.99 -6.70
N TYR A 102 1.59 -8.30 -5.50
CA TYR A 102 1.20 -7.59 -4.29
C TYR A 102 2.36 -7.50 -3.31
N ALA A 103 2.39 -6.47 -2.46
CA ALA A 103 3.37 -6.37 -1.39
C ALA A 103 2.91 -7.22 -0.19
N SER A 104 3.83 -7.88 0.52
CA SER A 104 3.51 -8.69 1.69
C SER A 104 4.61 -8.66 2.75
N THR A 105 4.21 -8.84 4.00
CA THR A 105 5.09 -9.13 5.15
C THR A 105 4.78 -10.49 5.79
N GLY A 106 3.97 -11.33 5.14
CA GLY A 106 3.66 -12.69 5.61
C GLY A 106 2.34 -13.26 5.07
N VAL A 107 1.39 -12.39 4.69
CA VAL A 107 0.11 -12.84 4.14
C VAL A 107 0.29 -13.40 2.72
N THR A 108 -0.26 -14.60 2.48
CA THR A 108 -0.36 -15.21 1.14
C THR A 108 -1.79 -15.13 0.61
N LEU A 109 -1.92 -14.86 -0.68
CA LEU A 109 -3.21 -14.73 -1.36
C LEU A 109 -3.32 -15.82 -2.43
N ASP A 110 -4.42 -16.57 -2.41
CA ASP A 110 -4.74 -17.56 -3.45
C ASP A 110 -4.99 -16.88 -4.81
N SER A 111 -5.69 -15.73 -4.78
CA SER A 111 -5.96 -14.96 -5.99
C SER A 111 -6.34 -13.51 -5.71
N ILE A 112 -6.05 -12.65 -6.70
CA ILE A 112 -6.56 -11.28 -6.80
C ILE A 112 -7.19 -11.17 -8.18
N SER A 113 -8.45 -10.75 -8.26
CA SER A 113 -9.13 -10.55 -9.53
C SER A 113 -9.92 -9.24 -9.55
N PHE A 114 -9.98 -8.65 -10.74
CA PHE A 114 -10.78 -7.47 -11.02
C PHE A 114 -11.40 -7.62 -12.41
N ASP A 115 -12.72 -7.56 -12.51
CA ASP A 115 -13.46 -7.72 -13.78
C ASP A 115 -13.89 -6.37 -14.41
N GLY A 116 -13.34 -5.25 -13.90
CA GLY A 116 -13.73 -3.90 -14.29
C GLY A 116 -14.81 -3.29 -13.41
N LYS A 117 -15.52 -4.10 -12.60
CA LYS A 117 -16.58 -3.64 -11.69
C LYS A 117 -16.47 -4.21 -10.28
N LYS A 118 -15.83 -5.37 -10.13
CA LYS A 118 -15.75 -6.07 -8.86
C LYS A 118 -14.32 -6.52 -8.61
N MET A 119 -13.78 -6.13 -7.47
CA MET A 119 -12.51 -6.63 -6.95
C MET A 119 -12.79 -7.80 -6.01
N THR A 120 -12.08 -8.91 -6.18
CA THR A 120 -12.16 -10.09 -5.32
C THR A 120 -10.75 -10.50 -4.89
N VAL A 121 -10.56 -10.67 -3.59
CA VAL A 121 -9.30 -11.08 -2.97
C VAL A 121 -9.54 -12.35 -2.17
N ALA A 122 -8.92 -13.45 -2.58
CA ALA A 122 -8.94 -14.71 -1.84
C ALA A 122 -7.62 -14.87 -1.07
N ILE A 123 -7.72 -15.10 0.23
CA ILE A 123 -6.58 -15.25 1.13
C ILE A 123 -6.33 -16.75 1.32
N GLU A 124 -5.06 -17.17 1.21
CA GLU A 124 -4.65 -18.51 1.62
C GLU A 124 -4.65 -18.55 3.16
N ALA A 125 -5.79 -18.91 3.76
CA ALA A 125 -6.01 -18.79 5.19
C ALA A 125 -5.27 -19.87 5.99
N GLU A 126 -4.62 -19.46 7.08
CA GLU A 126 -3.99 -20.37 8.05
C GLU A 126 -4.96 -20.76 9.18
N ASP A 127 -4.87 -22.00 9.66
CA ASP A 127 -5.66 -22.49 10.79
C ASP A 127 -5.42 -21.66 12.05
N GLY A 128 -6.50 -21.15 12.64
CA GLY A 128 -6.44 -20.34 13.87
C GLY A 128 -6.02 -18.88 13.67
N VAL A 129 -5.80 -18.45 12.42
CA VAL A 129 -5.51 -17.05 12.07
C VAL A 129 -6.76 -16.40 11.49
N THR A 130 -7.02 -15.16 11.88
CA THR A 130 -8.12 -14.34 11.33
C THR A 130 -7.55 -13.23 10.47
N TYR A 131 -8.33 -12.78 9.48
CA TYR A 131 -7.91 -11.76 8.54
C TYR A 131 -8.97 -10.67 8.43
N THR A 132 -8.53 -9.42 8.42
CA THR A 132 -9.36 -8.27 8.07
C THR A 132 -8.90 -7.71 6.75
N THR A 133 -9.80 -7.68 5.77
CA THR A 133 -9.57 -7.01 4.49
C THR A 133 -10.26 -5.65 4.48
N LYS A 134 -9.49 -4.61 4.17
CA LYS A 134 -9.98 -3.24 3.97
C LYS A 134 -9.79 -2.82 2.53
N PHE A 135 -10.87 -2.42 1.87
CA PHE A 135 -10.82 -1.81 0.55
C PHE A 135 -10.69 -0.30 0.70
N PHE A 136 -9.73 0.28 0.01
CA PHE A 136 -9.42 1.69 0.00
C PHE A 136 -9.59 2.28 -1.39
N GLY A 137 -10.03 3.53 -1.46
CA GLY A 137 -10.09 4.28 -2.70
C GLY A 137 -10.38 5.76 -2.47
N THR A 138 -10.47 6.51 -3.55
CA THR A 138 -10.82 7.94 -3.53
C THR A 138 -11.90 8.17 -4.56
N ARG A 139 -12.94 8.94 -4.21
CA ARG A 139 -14.03 9.27 -5.13
C ARG A 139 -13.67 10.45 -6.04
N LYS A 140 -14.31 10.54 -7.21
CA LYS A 140 -13.99 11.53 -8.26
C LYS A 140 -14.12 13.00 -7.83
N ASP A 141 -14.98 13.28 -6.86
CA ASP A 141 -15.33 14.63 -6.38
C ASP A 141 -14.55 15.07 -5.13
N PHE A 142 -13.57 14.29 -4.68
CA PHE A 142 -12.75 14.61 -3.50
C PHE A 142 -12.13 16.02 -3.54
N ASP A 143 -11.91 16.60 -2.36
CA ASP A 143 -11.16 17.84 -2.19
C ASP A 143 -9.65 17.59 -2.44
N PRO A 144 -9.06 18.15 -3.52
CA PRO A 144 -7.66 17.95 -3.84
C PRO A 144 -6.74 18.95 -3.11
N THR A 145 -7.30 19.87 -2.33
CA THR A 145 -6.51 20.93 -1.71
C THR A 145 -5.57 20.35 -0.68
N SER A 146 -4.51 21.10 -0.40
CA SER A 146 -3.51 20.70 0.58
C SER A 146 -2.95 21.92 1.28
N GLU A 147 -2.81 21.83 2.58
CA GLU A 147 -2.30 22.92 3.41
C GLU A 147 -0.97 22.51 4.07
N PRO A 148 -0.05 23.46 4.34
CA PRO A 148 1.16 23.14 5.09
C PRO A 148 0.80 22.66 6.51
N LYS A 149 1.50 21.64 7.00
CA LYS A 149 1.42 21.28 8.42
C LYS A 149 2.07 22.41 9.24
N LEU A 150 1.29 23.02 10.12
CA LEU A 150 1.77 24.08 11.01
C LEU A 150 2.19 23.51 12.37
N GLY A 151 3.27 24.06 12.93
CA GLY A 151 3.67 23.84 14.32
C GLY A 151 2.89 24.73 15.28
N GLU A 152 3.18 24.58 16.58
CA GLU A 152 2.56 25.40 17.64
C GLU A 152 2.82 26.91 17.46
N ASP A 153 3.94 27.26 16.81
CA ASP A 153 4.30 28.65 16.49
C ASP A 153 3.58 29.22 15.25
N GLY A 154 2.66 28.45 14.65
CA GLY A 154 1.92 28.80 13.45
C GLY A 154 2.74 28.76 12.17
N LYS A 155 3.99 28.28 12.19
CA LYS A 155 4.84 28.19 11.00
C LYS A 155 4.81 26.79 10.38
N PRO A 156 5.06 26.66 9.07
CA PRO A 156 5.21 25.35 8.44
C PRO A 156 6.33 24.53 9.09
N VAL A 157 6.02 23.27 9.42
CA VAL A 157 7.00 22.30 9.93
C VAL A 157 7.87 21.84 8.76
N ALA A 158 9.17 22.13 8.82
CA ALA A 158 10.12 21.75 7.78
C ALA A 158 10.18 20.23 7.63
N GLY A 159 10.01 19.74 6.39
CA GLY A 159 10.05 18.31 6.06
C GLY A 159 8.76 17.53 6.35
N ALA A 160 7.78 18.13 7.03
CA ALA A 160 6.49 17.47 7.27
C ALA A 160 5.70 17.29 5.97
N SER A 161 4.85 16.27 5.94
CA SER A 161 3.87 16.13 4.88
C SER A 161 2.83 17.25 4.97
N LYS A 162 2.33 17.71 3.82
CA LYS A 162 1.14 18.56 3.78
C LYS A 162 -0.08 17.81 4.32
N VAL A 163 -1.06 18.55 4.79
CA VAL A 163 -2.36 18.04 5.20
C VAL A 163 -3.26 17.96 3.98
N TYR A 164 -3.98 16.86 3.80
CA TYR A 164 -4.91 16.60 2.70
C TYR A 164 -6.25 16.11 3.27
N SER A 165 -7.32 16.20 2.48
CA SER A 165 -8.65 15.66 2.84
C SER A 165 -8.60 14.17 3.14
N ASP A 166 -9.33 13.73 4.17
CA ASP A 166 -9.50 12.31 4.56
C ASP A 166 -10.32 11.50 3.55
N GLU A 167 -10.95 12.16 2.57
CA GLU A 167 -11.62 11.51 1.42
C GLU A 167 -10.64 10.78 0.50
N ILE A 168 -9.37 11.20 0.50
CA ILE A 168 -8.33 10.53 -0.28
C ILE A 168 -8.01 9.20 0.42
N GLY A 169 -8.08 8.07 -0.28
CA GLY A 169 -7.76 6.77 0.30
C GLY A 169 -8.64 6.43 1.49
N GLU A 170 -9.93 6.79 1.42
CA GLU A 170 -10.90 6.42 2.45
C GLU A 170 -11.11 4.90 2.48
N THR A 171 -11.58 4.38 3.62
CA THR A 171 -11.99 2.96 3.71
C THR A 171 -13.39 2.82 3.14
N LEU A 172 -13.48 2.18 1.98
CA LEU A 172 -14.74 1.97 1.25
C LEU A 172 -15.52 0.78 1.82
N LEU A 173 -14.82 -0.24 2.28
CA LEU A 173 -15.39 -1.44 2.90
C LEU A 173 -14.35 -2.09 3.80
N GLU A 174 -14.79 -2.64 4.93
CA GLU A 174 -14.00 -3.51 5.81
C GLU A 174 -14.78 -4.80 6.04
N THR A 175 -14.10 -5.95 5.94
CA THR A 175 -14.72 -7.26 6.05
C THR A 175 -13.74 -8.31 6.58
N THR A 176 -14.27 -9.35 7.22
CA THR A 176 -13.55 -10.57 7.62
C THR A 176 -13.89 -11.77 6.72
N GLU A 177 -14.70 -11.57 5.68
CA GLU A 177 -15.07 -12.61 4.72
C GLU A 177 -13.87 -13.01 3.83
N ASN A 178 -13.80 -14.29 3.47
CA ASN A 178 -12.81 -14.83 2.53
C ASN A 178 -13.52 -15.75 1.51
N PRO A 179 -13.59 -15.39 0.21
CA PRO A 179 -12.93 -14.24 -0.40
C PRO A 179 -13.58 -12.90 0.00
N ALA A 180 -12.75 -11.87 0.16
CA ALA A 180 -13.19 -10.50 0.36
C ALA A 180 -13.58 -9.90 -0.99
N VAL A 181 -14.75 -9.25 -1.07
CA VAL A 181 -15.32 -8.73 -2.31
C VAL A 181 -15.72 -7.28 -2.14
N TYR A 182 -15.38 -6.45 -3.15
CA TYR A 182 -15.87 -5.08 -3.27
C TYR A 182 -16.40 -4.83 -4.68
N GLU A 183 -17.63 -4.33 -4.77
CA GLU A 183 -18.25 -3.89 -6.02
C GLU A 183 -18.19 -2.36 -6.12
N LEU A 184 -17.69 -1.85 -7.25
CA LEU A 184 -17.56 -0.42 -7.50
C LEU A 184 -18.93 0.21 -7.75
N ASN A 185 -19.13 1.41 -7.21
CA ASN A 185 -20.32 2.22 -7.42
C ASN A 185 -20.19 3.11 -8.67
N GLY A 186 -18.98 3.26 -9.20
CA GLY A 186 -18.68 3.96 -10.46
C GLY A 186 -18.20 5.39 -10.27
N ASP A 187 -18.10 5.85 -9.02
CA ASP A 187 -17.56 7.15 -8.62
C ASP A 187 -16.14 7.05 -8.04
N GLU A 188 -15.61 5.83 -7.85
CA GLU A 188 -14.24 5.59 -7.42
C GLU A 188 -13.23 5.90 -8.53
N LEU A 189 -12.10 6.52 -8.18
CA LEU A 189 -10.93 6.70 -9.05
C LEU A 189 -10.10 5.41 -9.16
N TYR A 190 -10.06 4.64 -8.09
CA TYR A 190 -9.42 3.33 -7.98
C TYR A 190 -9.94 2.61 -6.74
N VAL A 191 -9.70 1.30 -6.67
CA VAL A 191 -9.87 0.49 -5.46
C VAL A 191 -8.61 -0.36 -5.27
N ARG A 192 -8.10 -0.43 -4.04
CA ARG A 192 -7.05 -1.39 -3.63
C ARG A 192 -7.44 -2.05 -2.31
N ALA A 193 -6.82 -3.17 -1.96
CA ALA A 193 -7.06 -3.86 -0.70
C ALA A 193 -5.81 -3.87 0.18
N LYS A 194 -6.01 -3.76 1.49
CA LYS A 194 -5.03 -4.09 2.53
C LYS A 194 -5.59 -5.23 3.36
N ILE A 195 -4.80 -6.28 3.52
CA ILE A 195 -5.16 -7.47 4.28
C ILE A 195 -4.29 -7.47 5.52
N ILE A 196 -4.90 -7.58 6.70
CA ILE A 196 -4.20 -7.59 8.00
C ILE A 196 -4.53 -8.92 8.67
N SER A 197 -3.50 -9.73 8.91
CA SER A 197 -3.59 -10.98 9.66
C SER A 197 -3.65 -10.70 11.16
N SER A 198 -4.23 -11.61 11.96
CA SER A 198 -4.08 -11.58 13.42
C SER A 198 -2.72 -12.14 13.89
N LYS A 199 -1.92 -12.69 12.98
CA LYS A 199 -0.59 -13.25 13.26
C LYS A 199 0.46 -12.14 13.25
N GLU A 200 1.30 -12.13 14.27
CA GLU A 200 2.49 -11.26 14.31
C GLU A 200 3.52 -11.73 13.28
N GLN A 201 4.23 -10.78 12.68
CA GLN A 201 5.38 -11.12 11.83
C GLN A 201 6.44 -11.83 12.68
N GLU A 202 7.06 -12.89 12.15
CA GLU A 202 8.14 -13.61 12.86
C GLU A 202 9.35 -12.69 13.13
N ASN A 203 9.62 -11.75 12.22
CA ASN A 203 10.76 -10.83 12.29
C ASN A 203 10.32 -9.39 11.94
N PRO A 204 9.55 -8.70 12.78
CA PRO A 204 9.03 -7.40 12.43
C PRO A 204 10.10 -6.30 12.50
N PHE A 205 9.93 -5.22 11.75
CA PHE A 205 10.74 -4.01 11.94
C PHE A 205 10.36 -3.27 13.24
N LYS A 206 9.09 -3.39 13.66
CA LYS A 206 8.55 -2.82 14.90
C LYS A 206 7.75 -3.85 15.69
N ALA A 207 7.98 -3.92 17.01
CA ALA A 207 7.31 -4.88 17.88
C ALA A 207 5.77 -4.80 17.75
N GLY A 208 5.12 -5.96 17.63
CA GLY A 208 3.67 -6.08 17.50
C GLY A 208 3.13 -5.87 16.07
N ASP A 209 4.00 -5.68 15.07
CA ASP A 209 3.54 -5.63 13.68
C ASP A 209 2.95 -6.98 13.25
N LEU A 210 1.78 -6.90 12.64
CA LEU A 210 1.05 -8.04 12.10
C LEU A 210 1.44 -8.30 10.65
N GLU A 211 1.35 -9.55 10.21
CA GLU A 211 1.51 -9.89 8.80
C GLU A 211 0.45 -9.13 7.98
N THR A 212 0.90 -8.44 6.94
CA THR A 212 0.06 -7.55 6.14
C THR A 212 0.36 -7.73 4.65
N ALA A 213 -0.66 -7.61 3.80
CA ALA A 213 -0.50 -7.52 2.37
C ALA A 213 -1.23 -6.30 1.78
N TRP A 214 -0.69 -5.76 0.68
CA TRP A 214 -1.27 -4.65 -0.09
C TRP A 214 -1.37 -5.05 -1.56
N THR A 215 -2.60 -5.09 -2.08
CA THR A 215 -2.83 -5.37 -3.50
C THR A 215 -2.63 -4.13 -4.35
N GLN A 216 -2.37 -4.30 -5.66
CA GLN A 216 -2.27 -3.15 -6.56
C GLN A 216 -3.64 -2.48 -6.78
N PRO A 217 -3.66 -1.18 -7.11
CA PRO A 217 -4.88 -0.47 -7.41
C PRO A 217 -5.51 -0.97 -8.70
N ALA A 218 -6.78 -1.37 -8.62
CA ALA A 218 -7.66 -1.57 -9.75
C ALA A 218 -8.28 -0.23 -10.15
N ILE A 219 -8.18 0.14 -11.42
CA ILE A 219 -8.80 1.37 -11.97
C ILE A 219 -10.01 0.97 -12.81
N PRO A 220 -11.22 1.48 -12.52
CA PRO A 220 -12.38 1.22 -13.38
C PRO A 220 -12.16 1.68 -14.82
N GLY A 221 -12.45 0.80 -15.78
CA GLY A 221 -12.37 1.08 -17.21
C GLY A 221 -10.99 0.90 -17.85
N ARG A 222 -10.03 0.29 -17.15
CA ARG A 222 -8.72 -0.10 -17.66
C ARG A 222 -8.53 -1.61 -17.63
#